data_AF-A0A7S3EVQ5-F1
#
_entry.id   AF-A0A7S3EVQ5-F1
#
_cell.length_a   1.000
_cell.length_b   1.000
_cell.length_c   1.000
_cell.angle_alpha   90.00
_cell.angle_beta   90.00
_cell.angle_gamma   90.00
#
_symmetry.space_group_name_H-M   'P 1'
#
loop_
_entity.id
_entity.type
_entity.pdbx_description
1 polymer ?
#
loop_
_entity_poly.entity_id
_entity_poly.type
_entity_poly.pdbx_seq_one_letter_code
_entity_poly.pdbx_strand_id
1 'polypeptide(L)'
;MLVMPWPIWQQQGRIQKSVKAWRDEALTKGWLVEHRVGSGKTCIFISHTWWDREFKDASNDPNDVYDKGAPDYQSGEKKNRKFEIISAGVKRLIMKHQLEEQNVMIWIDWQSIYQDDRPEKLKGVASLLNYVTLCDYMLIPVDALEIDFAWMEYPNRIPGYGDRSWCRIE
;
A
#
# COMPACT_ATOMS: atom_id res chain seq x y z
N MET A 1 -2.11 8.08 -12.22
CA MET A 1 -1.91 7.42 -10.90
C MET A 1 -0.60 6.67 -10.94
N LEU A 2 0.32 6.83 -9.99
CA LEU A 2 1.56 6.03 -10.00
C LEU A 2 1.39 4.71 -9.25
N VAL A 3 1.87 3.64 -9.85
CA VAL A 3 1.75 2.27 -9.35
C VAL A 3 3.08 1.53 -9.46
N MET A 4 3.27 0.51 -8.64
CA MET A 4 4.42 -0.37 -8.73
C MET A 4 4.06 -1.68 -9.44
N PRO A 5 4.78 -2.10 -10.49
CA PRO A 5 4.59 -3.42 -11.07
C PRO A 5 4.86 -4.53 -10.05
N TRP A 6 4.01 -5.55 -10.02
CA TRP A 6 4.12 -6.67 -9.09
C TRP A 6 5.49 -7.37 -9.10
N PRO A 7 6.13 -7.66 -10.27
CA PRO A 7 7.47 -8.24 -10.28
C PRO A 7 8.53 -7.39 -9.59
N ILE A 8 8.38 -6.06 -9.60
CA ILE A 8 9.29 -5.14 -8.92
C ILE A 8 8.97 -5.09 -7.42
N TRP A 9 7.69 -5.07 -7.05
CA TRP A 9 7.26 -5.15 -5.65
C TRP A 9 7.89 -6.35 -4.93
N GLN A 10 7.87 -7.52 -5.55
CA GLN A 10 8.45 -8.74 -4.99
C GLN A 10 9.95 -8.61 -4.69
N GLN A 11 10.69 -7.87 -5.51
CA GLN A 11 12.13 -7.67 -5.37
C GLN A 11 12.48 -6.62 -4.30
N GLN A 12 11.57 -5.68 -4.02
CA GLN A 12 11.82 -4.56 -3.11
C GLN A 12 11.94 -4.97 -1.64
N GLY A 13 11.24 -6.04 -1.22
CA GLY A 13 11.36 -6.64 0.12
C GLY A 13 10.78 -5.83 1.30
N ARG A 14 10.21 -4.64 1.05
CA ARG A 14 9.55 -3.78 2.04
C ARG A 14 8.67 -2.74 1.36
N ILE A 15 7.81 -2.04 2.11
CA ILE A 15 7.10 -0.85 1.64
C ILE A 15 8.04 0.36 1.73
N GLN A 16 8.30 1.03 0.62
CA GLN A 16 9.19 2.20 0.59
C GLN A 16 8.38 3.49 0.77
N LYS A 17 8.98 4.47 1.45
CA LYS A 17 8.43 5.82 1.55
C LYS A 17 8.77 6.58 0.27
N SER A 18 7.77 7.14 -0.40
CA SER A 18 7.99 7.93 -1.62
C SER A 18 8.49 9.34 -1.33
N VAL A 19 9.70 9.44 -0.77
CA VAL A 19 10.48 10.67 -0.68
C VAL A 19 11.20 10.98 -1.99
N LYS A 20 11.60 12.23 -2.21
CA LYS A 20 12.19 12.69 -3.48
C LYS A 20 13.28 11.76 -4.03
N ALA A 21 14.29 11.46 -3.22
CA ALA A 21 15.45 10.66 -3.64
C ALA A 21 15.05 9.27 -4.15
N TRP A 22 14.26 8.54 -3.36
CA TRP A 22 13.78 7.21 -3.74
C TRP A 22 12.81 7.28 -4.93
N ARG A 23 11.93 8.28 -4.97
CA ARG A 23 10.92 8.44 -6.02
C ARG A 23 11.54 8.72 -7.38
N ASP A 24 12.52 9.63 -7.44
CA ASP A 24 13.22 9.98 -8.69
C ASP A 24 13.98 8.76 -9.24
N GLU A 25 14.64 8.00 -8.36
CA GLU A 25 15.27 6.73 -8.72
C GLU A 25 14.23 5.71 -9.22
N ALA A 26 13.13 5.52 -8.50
CA ALA A 26 12.07 4.59 -8.85
C ALA A 26 11.43 4.91 -10.20
N LEU A 27 11.23 6.19 -10.52
CA LEU A 27 10.74 6.63 -11.83
C LEU A 27 11.77 6.34 -12.94
N THR A 28 13.04 6.65 -12.69
CA THR A 28 14.12 6.43 -13.66
C THR A 28 14.31 4.94 -13.98
N LYS A 29 14.18 4.08 -12.97
CA LYS A 29 14.33 2.63 -13.10
C LYS A 29 13.04 1.90 -13.52
N GLY A 30 11.93 2.62 -13.68
CA GLY A 30 10.62 2.03 -14.02
C GLY A 30 10.02 1.18 -12.88
N TRP A 31 10.43 1.40 -11.64
CA TRP A 31 9.85 0.76 -10.46
C TRP A 31 8.50 1.36 -10.07
N LEU A 32 8.34 2.65 -10.33
CA LEU A 32 7.06 3.35 -10.30
C LEU A 32 6.72 3.77 -11.72
N VAL A 33 5.53 3.40 -12.17
CA VAL A 33 5.04 3.68 -13.51
C VAL A 33 3.69 4.36 -13.46
N GLU A 34 3.37 5.12 -14.50
CA GLU A 34 2.05 5.71 -14.66
C GLU A 34 1.04 4.63 -15.07
N HIS A 35 0.02 4.41 -14.24
CA HIS A 35 -1.16 3.65 -14.61
C HIS A 35 -2.13 4.53 -15.40
N ARG A 36 -2.62 3.98 -16.52
CA ARG A 36 -3.62 4.58 -17.39
C ARG A 36 -4.80 3.61 -17.57
N VAL A 37 -6.01 4.15 -17.53
CA VAL A 37 -7.23 3.40 -17.83
C VAL A 37 -7.14 2.79 -19.22
N GLY A 38 -7.57 1.54 -19.37
CA GLY A 38 -7.53 0.83 -20.66
C GLY A 38 -6.14 0.31 -21.06
N SER A 39 -5.14 0.38 -20.18
CA SER A 39 -3.79 -0.17 -20.43
C SER A 39 -3.72 -1.71 -20.43
N GLY A 40 -4.82 -2.41 -20.14
CA GLY A 40 -4.85 -3.86 -19.95
C GLY A 40 -4.13 -4.33 -18.68
N LYS A 41 -3.73 -3.40 -17.80
CA LYS A 41 -3.09 -3.68 -16.52
C LYS A 41 -4.13 -3.82 -15.42
N THR A 42 -3.94 -4.79 -14.54
CA THR A 42 -4.78 -4.98 -13.36
C THR A 42 -4.16 -4.23 -12.18
N CYS A 43 -4.87 -3.23 -11.67
CA CYS A 43 -4.40 -2.43 -10.53
C CYS A 43 -5.07 -2.86 -9.23
N ILE A 44 -4.27 -3.06 -8.19
CA ILE A 44 -4.70 -3.44 -6.85
C ILE A 44 -4.46 -2.27 -5.91
N PHE A 45 -5.54 -1.77 -5.30
CA PHE A 45 -5.50 -0.77 -4.25
C PHE A 45 -5.20 -1.44 -2.90
N ILE A 46 -4.08 -1.11 -2.27
CA ILE A 46 -3.76 -1.57 -0.92
C ILE A 46 -4.28 -0.55 0.08
N SER A 47 -5.38 -0.90 0.74
CA SER A 47 -5.96 -0.05 1.76
C SER A 47 -5.46 -0.41 3.15
N HIS A 48 -4.44 0.28 3.63
CA HIS A 48 -3.77 -0.05 4.88
C HIS A 48 -3.96 0.97 6.01
N THR A 49 -3.60 0.54 7.21
CA THR A 49 -3.43 1.37 8.41
C THR A 49 -2.06 1.13 8.99
N TRP A 50 -1.48 2.12 9.65
CA TRP A 50 -0.34 1.90 10.55
C TRP A 50 -0.72 0.84 11.59
N TRP A 51 0.10 -0.19 11.72
CA TRP A 51 -0.10 -1.27 12.70
C TRP A 51 0.52 -0.94 14.05
N ASP A 52 1.55 -0.11 14.06
CA ASP A 52 2.01 0.58 15.25
C ASP A 52 1.71 2.09 15.10
N ARG A 53 0.92 2.63 16.03
CA ARG A 53 0.49 4.04 16.07
C ARG A 53 1.03 4.77 17.29
N GLU A 54 2.05 4.26 17.98
CA GLU A 54 2.78 5.04 18.99
C GLU A 54 3.60 6.18 18.32
N PHE A 55 2.90 7.06 17.61
CA PHE A 55 3.38 8.34 17.12
C PHE A 55 3.52 9.28 18.32
N LYS A 56 4.65 9.18 19.01
CA LYS A 56 5.23 10.29 19.77
C LYS A 56 6.74 10.20 19.64
N ASP A 57 7.32 10.75 18.58
CA ASP A 57 8.71 11.13 18.70
C ASP A 57 9.09 12.35 17.85
N ALA A 58 9.56 13.39 18.54
CA ALA A 58 10.22 14.54 17.95
C ALA A 58 11.67 14.21 17.53
N SER A 59 12.16 13.01 17.84
CA SER A 59 13.51 12.53 17.54
C SER A 59 13.59 11.54 16.37
N ASN A 60 12.56 11.46 15.52
CA ASN A 60 12.61 10.61 14.32
C ASN A 60 13.79 11.05 13.44
N ASP A 61 14.88 10.27 13.45
CA ASP A 61 16.10 10.57 12.72
C ASP A 61 15.82 10.39 11.22
N PRO A 62 15.90 11.45 10.41
CA PRO A 62 15.70 11.36 8.97
C PRO A 62 16.73 10.46 8.25
N ASN A 63 17.79 10.02 8.95
CA ASN A 63 18.82 9.12 8.42
C ASN A 63 18.65 7.65 8.85
N ASP A 64 17.65 7.29 9.68
CA ASP A 64 17.36 5.90 9.96
C ASP A 64 16.70 5.25 8.73
N VAL A 65 17.32 4.18 8.21
CA VAL A 65 16.86 3.43 7.05
C VAL A 65 15.47 2.82 7.29
N TYR A 66 15.06 2.66 8.55
CA TYR A 66 13.77 2.11 8.95
C TYR A 66 12.93 3.16 9.71
N ASP A 67 12.30 4.06 8.95
CA ASP A 67 11.42 5.13 9.45
C ASP A 67 10.39 4.57 10.46
N LYS A 68 10.50 4.98 11.73
CA LYS A 68 9.56 4.61 12.80
C LYS A 68 8.13 5.07 12.51
N GLY A 69 7.96 6.01 11.58
CA GLY A 69 6.68 6.47 11.07
C GLY A 69 6.17 5.69 9.85
N ALA A 70 6.78 4.57 9.44
CA ALA A 70 6.29 3.76 8.33
C ALA A 70 5.03 2.97 8.73
N PRO A 71 4.10 2.74 7.78
CA PRO A 71 2.89 1.97 8.06
C PRO A 71 3.20 0.53 8.47
N ASP A 72 4.30 -0.03 7.97
CA ASP A 72 4.84 -1.36 8.27
C ASP A 72 5.92 -1.33 9.36
N TYR A 73 6.04 -0.24 10.13
CA TYR A 73 7.05 -0.18 11.18
C TYR A 73 6.71 -1.17 12.30
N GLN A 74 7.49 -2.24 12.37
CA GLN A 74 7.51 -3.22 13.45
C GLN A 74 8.96 -3.72 13.62
N SER A 75 9.34 -4.10 14.83
CA SER A 75 10.70 -4.59 15.14
C SER A 75 10.74 -6.11 15.35
N GLY A 76 11.95 -6.67 15.41
CA GLY A 76 12.16 -8.09 15.66
C GLY A 76 11.54 -8.98 14.58
N GLU A 77 10.87 -10.06 15.01
CA GLU A 77 10.24 -11.05 14.13
C GLU A 77 9.08 -10.50 13.30
N LYS A 78 8.55 -9.32 13.64
CA LYS A 78 7.44 -8.67 12.93
C LYS A 78 7.91 -7.65 11.88
N LYS A 79 9.22 -7.47 11.70
CA LYS A 79 9.76 -6.54 10.70
C LYS A 79 9.24 -6.88 9.29
N ASN A 80 8.71 -5.88 8.60
CA ASN A 80 8.13 -6.00 7.25
C ASN A 80 6.90 -6.94 7.14
N ARG A 81 6.25 -7.26 8.26
CA ARG A 81 5.13 -8.21 8.27
C ARG A 81 3.99 -7.77 7.34
N LYS A 82 3.78 -6.46 7.17
CA LYS A 82 2.74 -5.97 6.26
C LYS A 82 3.09 -6.22 4.82
N PHE A 83 4.33 -5.93 4.45
CA PHE A 83 4.82 -6.26 3.12
C PHE A 83 4.61 -7.76 2.81
N GLU A 84 4.89 -8.65 3.76
CA GLU A 84 4.66 -10.09 3.61
C GLU A 84 3.18 -10.43 3.44
N ILE A 85 2.31 -9.87 4.29
CA ILE A 85 0.86 -10.10 4.24
C ILE A 85 0.26 -9.60 2.93
N ILE A 86 0.64 -8.39 2.48
CA ILE A 86 0.25 -7.85 1.17
C ILE A 86 0.73 -8.79 0.07
N SER A 87 2.00 -9.21 0.12
CA SER A 87 2.58 -10.07 -0.91
C SER A 87 1.88 -11.43 -0.99
N ALA A 88 1.53 -12.03 0.14
CA ALA A 88 0.75 -13.26 0.19
C ALA A 88 -0.68 -13.06 -0.35
N GLY A 89 -1.32 -11.94 0.01
CA GLY A 89 -2.65 -11.58 -0.47
C GLY A 89 -2.70 -11.39 -1.98
N VAL A 90 -1.77 -10.62 -2.54
CA VAL A 90 -1.65 -10.41 -3.99
C VAL A 90 -1.39 -11.73 -4.72
N LYS A 91 -0.46 -12.57 -4.25
CA LYS A 91 -0.23 -13.91 -4.85
C LYS A 91 -1.49 -14.76 -4.88
N ARG A 92 -2.25 -14.80 -3.78
CA ARG A 92 -3.52 -15.53 -3.72
C ARG A 92 -4.55 -14.96 -4.69
N LEU A 93 -4.64 -13.64 -4.81
CA LEU A 93 -5.54 -12.98 -5.75
C LEU A 93 -5.18 -13.33 -7.21
N ILE A 94 -3.89 -13.27 -7.55
CA ILE A 94 -3.36 -13.65 -8.86
C ILE A 94 -3.76 -15.09 -9.20
N MET A 95 -3.52 -16.04 -8.30
CA MET A 95 -3.89 -17.44 -8.51
C MET A 95 -5.41 -17.64 -8.65
N LYS A 96 -6.20 -17.01 -7.76
CA LYS A 96 -7.66 -17.15 -7.74
C LYS A 96 -8.31 -16.63 -9.01
N HIS A 97 -7.83 -15.51 -9.54
CA HIS A 97 -8.40 -14.84 -10.72
C HIS A 97 -7.61 -15.08 -12.00
N GLN A 98 -6.60 -15.97 -11.96
CA GLN A 98 -5.73 -16.31 -13.10
C GLN A 98 -5.11 -15.07 -13.77
N LEU A 99 -4.68 -14.11 -12.96
CA LEU A 99 -4.10 -12.87 -13.45
C LEU A 99 -2.68 -13.10 -13.99
N GLU A 100 -2.31 -12.36 -15.02
CA GLU A 100 -0.94 -12.32 -15.52
C GLU A 100 -0.05 -11.46 -14.60
N GLU A 101 0.94 -12.06 -13.95
CA GLU A 101 1.80 -11.38 -12.97
C GLU A 101 2.45 -10.08 -13.52
N GLN A 102 2.90 -10.10 -14.77
CA GLN A 102 3.48 -8.94 -15.47
C GLN A 102 2.51 -7.77 -15.69
N ASN A 103 1.22 -8.01 -15.56
CA ASN A 103 0.17 -7.01 -15.74
C ASN A 103 -0.41 -6.52 -14.41
N VAL A 104 -0.02 -7.12 -13.29
CA VAL A 104 -0.47 -6.70 -11.97
C VAL A 104 0.34 -5.50 -11.48
N MET A 105 -0.39 -4.52 -10.96
CA MET A 105 0.13 -3.25 -10.47
C MET A 105 -0.36 -3.03 -9.03
N ILE A 106 0.52 -2.55 -8.17
CA ILE A 106 0.23 -2.28 -6.76
C ILE A 106 0.18 -0.78 -6.55
N TRP A 107 -0.93 -0.30 -5.99
CA TRP A 107 -1.06 1.06 -5.51
C TRP A 107 -1.12 1.06 -3.98
N ILE A 108 -0.30 1.87 -3.34
CA ILE A 108 -0.31 2.07 -1.88
C ILE A 108 0.11 3.50 -1.55
N ASP A 109 -0.67 4.21 -0.73
CA ASP A 109 -0.50 5.66 -0.54
C ASP A 109 0.95 6.08 -0.16
N TRP A 110 1.59 5.35 0.74
CA TRP A 110 2.92 5.61 1.28
C TRP A 110 4.02 5.61 0.22
N GLN A 111 3.81 4.84 -0.85
CA GLN A 111 4.78 4.61 -1.91
C GLN A 111 4.34 5.21 -3.26
N SER A 112 3.04 5.31 -3.51
CA SER A 112 2.49 5.86 -4.75
C SER A 112 2.37 7.39 -4.70
N ILE A 113 2.11 7.97 -3.52
CA ILE A 113 1.99 9.42 -3.30
C ILE A 113 3.29 9.98 -2.75
N TYR A 114 3.69 11.15 -3.23
CA TYR A 114 4.83 11.92 -2.71
C TYR A 114 4.66 12.21 -1.21
N GLN A 115 5.66 11.90 -0.38
CA GLN A 115 5.51 11.98 1.10
C GLN A 115 6.13 13.22 1.74
N ASP A 116 7.16 13.79 1.15
CA ASP A 116 7.96 14.93 1.64
C ASP A 116 7.72 16.24 0.86
N ASP A 117 7.02 16.20 -0.28
CA ASP A 117 6.47 17.39 -0.94
C ASP A 117 5.02 17.60 -0.49
N ARG A 118 4.79 18.62 0.34
CA ARG A 118 3.46 18.88 0.93
C ARG A 118 2.38 19.18 -0.12
N PRO A 119 2.58 20.10 -1.09
CA PRO A 119 1.63 20.29 -2.18
C PRO A 119 1.28 19.02 -2.94
N GLU A 120 2.27 18.24 -3.38
CA GLU A 120 2.04 17.00 -4.13
C GLU A 120 1.38 15.92 -3.29
N LYS A 121 1.75 15.82 -2.01
CA LYS A 121 1.09 14.95 -1.04
C LYS A 121 -0.40 15.26 -0.93
N LEU A 122 -0.75 16.54 -0.77
CA LEU A 122 -2.15 16.96 -0.65
C LEU A 122 -2.95 16.71 -1.93
N LYS A 123 -2.36 16.90 -3.12
CA LYS A 123 -2.99 16.50 -4.39
C LYS A 123 -3.28 15.00 -4.44
N GLY A 124 -2.31 14.19 -4.00
CA GLY A 124 -2.46 12.74 -3.91
C GLY A 124 -3.59 12.34 -2.94
N VAL A 125 -3.62 12.94 -1.74
CA VAL A 125 -4.66 12.69 -0.74
C VAL A 125 -6.05 13.11 -1.25
N ALA A 126 -6.17 14.28 -1.86
CA ALA A 126 -7.44 14.74 -2.44
C ALA A 126 -7.95 13.83 -3.57
N SER A 127 -7.04 13.11 -4.23
CA SER A 127 -7.36 12.20 -5.34
C SER A 127 -7.59 10.75 -4.92
N LEU A 128 -7.57 10.44 -3.60
CA LEU A 128 -7.67 9.07 -3.09
C LEU A 128 -8.87 8.32 -3.64
N LEU A 129 -10.07 8.89 -3.55
CA LEU A 129 -11.29 8.24 -4.05
C LEU A 129 -11.19 7.97 -5.56
N ASN A 130 -10.65 8.92 -6.32
CA ASN A 130 -10.42 8.74 -7.75
C ASN A 130 -9.36 7.66 -8.03
N TYR A 131 -8.36 7.46 -7.17
CA TYR A 131 -7.41 6.35 -7.34
C TYR A 131 -8.03 4.99 -7.04
N VAL A 132 -8.90 4.90 -6.04
CA VAL A 132 -9.66 3.68 -5.74
C VAL A 132 -10.51 3.28 -6.95
N THR A 133 -11.23 4.22 -7.57
CA THR A 133 -12.08 3.93 -8.74
C THR A 133 -11.30 3.53 -10.00
N LEU A 134 -9.98 3.70 -10.01
CA LEU A 134 -9.08 3.27 -11.08
C LEU A 134 -8.46 1.89 -10.83
N CYS A 135 -8.78 1.24 -9.70
CA CYS A 135 -8.28 -0.08 -9.34
C CYS A 135 -9.35 -1.15 -9.55
N ASP A 136 -8.92 -2.34 -9.97
CA ASP A 136 -9.79 -3.50 -10.21
C ASP A 136 -10.10 -4.27 -8.91
N TYR A 137 -9.15 -4.21 -7.96
CA TYR A 137 -9.26 -4.89 -6.68
C TYR A 137 -8.84 -3.98 -5.55
N MET A 138 -9.40 -4.23 -4.37
CA MET A 138 -8.92 -3.67 -3.12
C MET A 138 -8.47 -4.81 -2.20
N LEU A 139 -7.29 -4.66 -1.61
CA LEU A 139 -6.79 -5.55 -0.56
C LEU A 139 -6.61 -4.78 0.73
N ILE A 140 -7.03 -5.41 1.82
CA ILE A 140 -7.01 -4.85 3.17
C ILE A 140 -6.08 -5.73 4.00
N PRO A 141 -4.82 -5.33 4.24
CA PRO A 141 -3.92 -6.12 5.05
C PRO A 141 -4.29 -5.97 6.52
N VAL A 142 -4.55 -7.11 7.18
CA VAL A 142 -4.93 -7.18 8.59
C VAL A 142 -3.97 -8.12 9.31
N ASP A 143 -3.39 -7.67 10.42
CA ASP A 143 -2.51 -8.46 11.30
C ASP A 143 -3.34 -9.09 12.44
N ALA A 144 -4.39 -9.82 12.09
CA ALA A 144 -5.24 -10.52 13.05
C ALA A 144 -5.35 -12.00 12.67
N LEU A 145 -5.03 -12.87 13.63
CA LEU A 145 -5.17 -14.33 13.51
C LEU A 145 -6.64 -14.79 13.56
N GLU A 146 -7.54 -13.92 14.02
CA GLU A 146 -8.96 -14.21 14.25
C GLU A 146 -9.85 -13.29 13.41
N ILE A 147 -9.73 -13.40 12.08
CA ILE A 147 -10.75 -12.86 11.20
C ILE A 147 -11.74 -13.98 10.94
N ASP A 148 -12.98 -13.80 11.39
CA ASP A 148 -14.08 -14.63 10.93
C ASP A 148 -14.20 -14.45 9.41
N PHE A 149 -14.12 -15.55 8.65
CA PHE A 149 -14.25 -15.52 7.20
C PHE A 149 -15.56 -14.86 6.74
N ALA A 150 -16.61 -14.90 7.57
CA ALA A 150 -17.87 -14.20 7.32
C ALA A 150 -17.75 -12.66 7.34
N TRP A 151 -16.66 -12.11 7.85
CA TRP A 151 -16.39 -10.66 7.87
C TRP A 151 -15.60 -10.19 6.64
N MET A 152 -15.04 -11.10 5.85
CA MET A 152 -14.24 -10.75 4.67
C MET A 152 -15.06 -10.04 3.57
N GLU A 153 -16.38 -10.22 3.56
CA GLU A 153 -17.28 -9.57 2.61
C GLU A 153 -17.71 -8.15 3.06
N TYR A 154 -17.43 -7.79 4.31
CA TYR A 154 -17.91 -6.55 4.92
C TYR A 154 -16.74 -5.79 5.58
N PRO A 155 -16.06 -4.87 4.84
CA PRO A 155 -14.90 -4.14 5.36
C PRO A 155 -15.17 -3.41 6.67
N ASN A 156 -16.40 -2.93 6.89
CA ASN A 156 -16.83 -2.29 8.13
C ASN A 156 -16.85 -3.22 9.36
N ARG A 157 -16.75 -4.54 9.18
CA ARG A 157 -16.68 -5.54 10.26
C ARG A 157 -15.24 -5.93 10.63
N ILE A 158 -14.23 -5.45 9.89
CA ILE A 158 -12.83 -5.73 10.17
C ILE A 158 -12.38 -4.90 11.39
N PRO A 159 -11.97 -5.52 12.52
CA PRO A 159 -11.57 -4.79 13.72
C PRO A 159 -10.45 -3.77 13.47
N GLY A 160 -10.59 -2.57 14.02
CA GLY A 160 -9.63 -1.46 13.86
C GLY A 160 -9.60 -0.80 12.46
N TYR A 161 -10.20 -1.45 11.46
CA TYR A 161 -10.32 -0.94 10.10
C TYR A 161 -11.71 -0.34 9.84
N GLY A 162 -12.78 -1.09 10.15
CA GLY A 162 -14.16 -0.70 9.86
C GLY A 162 -14.66 0.54 10.61
N ASP A 163 -14.02 0.89 11.73
CA ASP A 163 -14.33 2.12 12.48
C ASP A 163 -13.83 3.39 11.79
N ARG A 164 -13.03 3.28 10.72
CA ARG A 164 -12.45 4.43 10.03
C ARG A 164 -13.47 5.09 9.10
N SER A 165 -13.42 6.41 9.05
CA SER A 165 -14.36 7.25 8.27
C SER A 165 -14.45 6.88 6.80
N TRP A 166 -13.38 6.35 6.21
CA TRP A 166 -13.34 6.02 4.80
C TRP A 166 -14.06 4.68 4.48
N CYS A 167 -14.12 3.74 5.44
CA CYS A 167 -14.91 2.49 5.31
C CYS A 167 -16.42 2.72 5.42
N ARG A 168 -16.85 3.96 5.69
CA ARG A 168 -18.27 4.39 5.73
C ARG A 168 -18.68 5.16 4.48
N ILE A 169 -17.75 5.39 3.56
CA ILE A 169 -17.98 6.07 2.27
C ILE A 169 -18.09 5.05 1.12
N GLU A 170 -17.56 3.83 1.32
CA GLU A 170 -17.88 2.63 0.53
C GLU A 170 -19.28 2.09 0.88
#